data_AF-A0A1V5GBA4-F1
#
_entry.id   AF-A0A1V5GBA4-F1
#
_cell.length_a   1.000
_cell.length_b   1.000
_cell.length_c   1.000
_cell.angle_alpha   90.00
_cell.angle_beta   90.00
_cell.angle_gamma   90.00
#
_symmetry.space_group_name_H-M   'P 1'
#
loop_
_entity.id
_entity.type
_entity.pdbx_description
1 polymer ?
#
loop_
_entity_poly.entity_id
_entity_poly.type
_entity_poly.pdbx_seq_one_letter_code
_entity_poly.pdbx_strand_id
1 'polypeptide(L)' 'MPPNPTTNKEAILSAAISLVREHGMESVNARSIASVLNCSTKPLFRIYKNMDALKLSNVIF' A
#
# COMPACT_ATOMS: atom_id res chain seq x y z
N MET A 1 4.36 -23.00 -8.46
CA MET A 1 4.98 -22.27 -7.33
C MET A 1 3.84 -21.71 -6.48
N PRO A 2 3.84 -21.85 -5.13
CA PRO A 2 2.79 -21.23 -4.32
C PRO A 2 2.97 -19.71 -4.41
N PRO A 3 1.90 -18.91 -4.52
CA PRO A 3 2.05 -17.47 -4.59
C PRO A 3 2.64 -16.99 -3.28
N ASN A 4 3.84 -16.39 -3.32
CA ASN A 4 4.33 -15.56 -2.23
C ASN A 4 3.20 -14.57 -1.92
N PRO A 5 2.79 -14.40 -0.65
CA PRO A 5 1.69 -13.51 -0.33
C PRO A 5 2.02 -12.12 -0.89
N THR A 6 1.28 -11.73 -1.93
CA THR A 6 1.50 -10.52 -2.74
C THR A 6 1.39 -9.23 -1.94
N THR A 7 0.94 -9.33 -0.69
CA THR A 7 0.77 -8.23 0.25
C THR A 7 1.68 -8.44 1.46
N ASN A 8 2.87 -7.87 1.43
CA ASN A 8 3.74 -7.66 2.58
C ASN A 8 4.01 -6.15 2.77
N LYS A 9 4.73 -5.75 3.82
CA LYS A 9 5.00 -4.32 4.10
C LYS A 9 5.71 -3.62 2.93
N GLU A 10 6.70 -4.27 2.35
CA GLU A 10 7.50 -3.72 1.24
C GLU A 10 6.69 -3.51 -0.03
N ALA A 11 5.86 -4.49 -0.41
CA ALA A 11 4.97 -4.39 -1.57
C ALA A 11 3.96 -3.25 -1.40
N ILE A 12 3.37 -3.12 -0.21
CA ILE A 12 2.45 -2.01 0.12
C ILE A 12 3.15 -0.66 0.00
N LEU A 13 4.37 -0.54 0.53
CA LEU A 13 5.14 0.70 0.49
C LEU A 13 5.56 1.06 -0.93
N SER A 14 6.01 0.07 -1.72
CA SER A 14 6.38 0.24 -3.12
C SER A 14 5.19 0.73 -3.94
N ALA A 15 4.02 0.10 -3.77
CA ALA A 15 2.78 0.54 -4.43
C ALA A 15 2.39 1.97 -4.03
N ALA A 16 2.50 2.32 -2.75
CA ALA A 16 2.22 3.67 -2.27
C ALA A 16 3.18 4.71 -2.91
N ILE A 17 4.48 4.41 -2.99
CA ILE A 17 5.47 5.30 -3.61
C ILE A 17 5.19 5.47 -5.12
N SER A 18 4.82 4.41 -5.83
CA SER A 18 4.45 4.51 -7.25
C SER A 18 3.23 5.41 -7.45
N LEU A 19 2.21 5.28 -6.60
CA LEU A 19 1.03 6.15 -6.63
C LEU A 19 1.39 7.62 -6.39
N VAL A 20 2.28 7.92 -5.44
CA VAL A 20 2.76 9.29 -5.23
C VAL A 20 3.46 9.84 -6.47
N ARG A 21 4.31 9.04 -7.11
CA ARG A 21 5.07 9.46 -8.30
C ARG A 21 4.17 9.74 -9.51
N GLU A 22 3.11 8.96 -9.68
CA GLU A 22 2.23 9.05 -10.85
C GLU A 22 1.04 9.99 -10.67
N HIS A 23 0.50 10.06 -9.45
CA HIS A 23 -0.78 10.70 -9.16
C HIS A 23 -0.76 11.64 -7.95
N GLY A 24 0.40 11.81 -7.31
CA GLY A 24 0.56 12.65 -6.13
C GLY A 24 0.04 12.01 -4.84
N MET A 25 0.29 12.70 -3.72
CA MET A 25 0.05 12.21 -2.36
C MET A 25 -1.41 11.90 -2.03
N GLU A 26 -2.35 12.68 -2.56
CA GLU A 26 -3.78 12.53 -2.29
C GLU A 26 -4.35 11.23 -2.86
N SER A 27 -3.68 10.65 -3.86
CA SER A 27 -4.05 9.37 -4.46
C SER A 27 -3.80 8.17 -3.54
N VAL A 28 -2.99 8.31 -2.48
CA VAL A 28 -2.58 7.22 -1.60
C VAL A 28 -3.68 6.90 -0.58
N ASN A 29 -4.41 5.81 -0.84
CA ASN A 29 -5.42 5.24 0.04
C ASN A 29 -5.47 3.71 -0.10
N ALA A 30 -6.25 3.03 0.76
CA ALA A 30 -6.29 1.58 0.77
C ALA A 30 -6.75 0.98 -0.56
N ARG A 31 -7.67 1.65 -1.27
CA ARG A 31 -8.26 1.17 -2.52
C ARG A 31 -7.27 1.26 -3.68
N SER A 32 -6.58 2.39 -3.82
CA SER A 32 -5.57 2.57 -4.87
C SER A 32 -4.40 1.61 -4.69
N ILE A 33 -3.89 1.45 -3.46
CA ILE A 33 -2.82 0.50 -3.17
C ILE A 33 -3.26 -0.94 -3.45
N ALA A 34 -4.47 -1.32 -3.00
CA ALA A 34 -5.00 -2.65 -3.25
C ALA A 34 -5.17 -2.95 -4.75
N SER A 35 -5.56 -1.93 -5.54
CA SER A 35 -5.62 -2.02 -7.00
C SER A 35 -4.27 -2.29 -7.63
N VAL A 36 -3.21 -1.57 -7.21
CA VAL A 36 -1.83 -1.79 -7.70
C VAL A 36 -1.34 -3.20 -7.36
N LEU A 37 -1.69 -3.70 -6.17
CA LEU A 37 -1.31 -5.03 -5.70
C LEU A 37 -2.25 -6.16 -6.18
N ASN A 38 -3.26 -5.85 -7.01
CA ASN A 38 -4.28 -6.79 -7.48
C ASN A 38 -4.92 -7.60 -6.34
N CYS A 39 -5.29 -6.92 -5.25
CA CYS A 39 -5.91 -7.53 -4.08
C CYS A 39 -7.08 -6.70 -3.55
N SER A 40 -7.78 -7.21 -2.53
CA SER A 40 -8.77 -6.41 -1.80
C SER A 40 -8.07 -5.49 -0.78
N THR A 41 -8.81 -4.58 -0.16
CA THR A 41 -8.27 -3.74 0.92
C THR A 41 -8.00 -4.54 2.21
N LYS A 42 -8.61 -5.72 2.38
CA LYS A 42 -8.57 -6.50 3.62
C LYS A 42 -7.15 -6.97 4.03
N PRO A 43 -6.30 -7.48 3.12
CA PRO A 43 -4.90 -7.77 3.41
C PRO A 43 -4.08 -6.58 3.92
N LEU A 44 -4.33 -5.36 3.43
CA LEU A 44 -3.60 -4.17 3.88
C LEU A 44 -3.86 -3.92 5.36
N PHE A 45 -5.11 -4.07 5.81
CA PHE A 45 -5.51 -3.87 7.20
C PHE A 45 -5.02 -4.96 8.17
N ARG A 46 -4.46 -6.06 7.67
CA ARG A 46 -3.72 -7.03 8.51
C ARG A 46 -2.30 -6.56 8.83
N ILE A 47 -1.74 -5.67 8.02
CA ILE A 47 -0.36 -5.19 8.10
C ILE A 47 -0.29 -3.79 8.72
N TYR A 48 -1.20 -2.91 8.31
CA TYR A 48 -1.33 -1.56 8.84
C TYR A 48 -2.69 -1.37 9.48
N LYS A 49 -2.73 -0.81 10.70
CA LYS A 49 -3.99 -0.56 11.42
C LYS A 49 -4.94 0.35 10.62
N ASN A 50 -4.38 1.34 9.94
CA ASN A 50 -5.09 2.31 9.12
C ASN A 50 -4.11 2.96 8.12
N MET A 51 -4.63 3.85 7.27
CA MET A 51 -3.80 4.57 6.30
C MET A 51 -2.83 5.55 6.94
N ASP A 52 -3.15 6.12 8.10
CA ASP A 52 -2.25 7.02 8.81
C ASP A 52 -0.99 6.29 9.28
N ALA A 53 -1.14 5.07 9.81
CA ALA A 53 -0.02 4.21 10.20
C ALA A 53 0.89 3.85 9.00
N LEU A 54 0.31 3.70 7.81
CA LEU A 54 1.07 3.50 6.58
C LEU A 54 1.81 4.78 6.18
N LYS A 55 1.12 5.93 6.19
CA LYS A 55 1.72 7.24 5.86
C LYS A 55 2.75 7.70 6.90
N LEU A 56 2.74 7.18 8.12
CA LEU A 56 3.80 7.45 9.09
C LEU A 56 5.02 6.52 8.92
N SER A 57 4.84 5.36 8.27
CA SER A 57 5.86 4.29 8.23
C SER A 57 7.08 4.60 7.36
N ASN A 58 7.01 5.61 6.50
CA ASN A 58 8.15 6.11 5.74
C ASN A 58 8.21 7.63 5.88
N VAL A 59 9.36 8.18 6.25
CA VAL A 59 9.59 9.62 6.45
C VAL A 59 9.69 10.35 5.08
N ILE A 60 8.73 10.13 4.18
CA ILE A 60 8.63 10.78 2.86
C ILE A 60 7.21 11.40 2.68
N PHE A 61 6.36 11.35 3.70
CA PHE A 61 4.95 11.76 3.67
C PHE A 61 4.68 12.96 4.59
#